data_AF-A0A2S6QEN6-F1
#
_entry.id   AF-A0A2S6QEN6-F1
#
_cell.length_a   1.000
_cell.length_b   1.000
_cell.length_c   1.000
_cell.angle_alpha   90.00
_cell.angle_beta   90.00
_cell.angle_gamma   90.00
#
_symmetry.space_group_name_H-M   'P 1'
#
loop_
_entity.id
_entity.type
_entity.pdbx_description
1 polymer ?
#
loop_
_entity_poly.entity_id
_entity_poly.type
_entity_poly.pdbx_seq_one_letter_code
_entity_poly.pdbx_strand_id
1 'polypeptide(L)'
;MNIILFEHANITQTAKFERSQKIKSYPISFSVVGPRNIVKVFGKENRAAALRFKIPLGKTYAALPVGHSSSRSSAQDNERPVFTKVIDDVS
;
A
#
# COMPACT_ATOMS: atom_id res chain seq x y z
N MET A 1 -16.53 -11.11 -3.23
CA MET A 1 -15.44 -10.18 -2.86
C MET A 1 -15.03 -10.49 -1.42
N ASN A 2 -13.85 -11.09 -1.20
CA ASN A 2 -13.47 -11.56 0.13
C ASN A 2 -12.94 -10.38 0.98
N ILE A 3 -13.57 -10.16 2.13
CA ILE A 3 -13.34 -9.01 2.99
C ILE A 3 -12.36 -9.46 4.09
N ILE A 4 -11.13 -8.91 4.12
CA ILE A 4 -10.15 -9.23 5.17
C ILE A 4 -10.73 -8.92 6.55
N LEU A 5 -10.86 -9.91 7.43
CA LEU A 5 -11.30 -9.67 8.81
C LEU A 5 -10.29 -8.81 9.57
N PHE A 6 -10.77 -8.06 10.56
CA PHE A 6 -9.92 -7.18 11.39
C PHE A 6 -8.78 -7.95 12.06
N GLU A 7 -9.09 -9.12 12.62
CA GLU A 7 -8.11 -10.03 13.23
C GLU A 7 -6.98 -10.42 12.26
N HIS A 8 -7.33 -10.80 11.03
CA HIS A 8 -6.33 -11.15 10.02
C HIS A 8 -5.45 -9.95 9.62
N ALA A 9 -6.03 -8.75 9.57
CA ALA A 9 -5.28 -7.53 9.29
C ALA A 9 -4.29 -7.19 10.41
N ASN A 10 -4.69 -7.35 11.68
CA ASN A 10 -3.83 -7.15 12.84
C ASN A 10 -2.69 -8.18 12.90
N ILE A 11 -3.00 -9.46 12.67
CA ILE A 11 -1.98 -10.52 12.59
C ILE A 11 -0.93 -10.17 11.54
N THR A 12 -1.37 -9.69 10.37
CA THR A 12 -0.46 -9.28 9.29
C THR A 12 0.40 -8.07 9.69
N GLN A 13 -0.17 -7.10 10.40
CA GLN A 13 0.57 -5.94 10.91
C GLN A 13 1.66 -6.36 11.89
N THR A 14 1.31 -7.17 12.89
CA THR A 14 2.26 -7.66 13.90
C THR A 14 3.38 -8.46 13.25
N ALA A 15 3.05 -9.39 12.36
CA ALA A 15 4.05 -10.17 11.62
C ALA A 15 4.99 -9.29 10.78
N LYS A 16 4.51 -8.16 10.24
CA LYS A 16 5.34 -7.21 9.50
C LYS A 16 6.29 -6.44 10.40
N PHE A 17 5.83 -5.98 11.56
CA PHE A 17 6.67 -5.29 12.54
C PHE A 17 7.72 -6.21 13.18
N GLU A 18 7.36 -7.46 13.46
CA GLU A 18 8.35 -8.44 13.90
C GLU A 18 9.40 -8.71 12.82
N ARG A 19 8.97 -8.80 11.56
CA ARG A 19 9.89 -9.02 10.45
C ARG A 19 10.81 -7.82 10.22
N SER A 20 10.33 -6.58 10.30
CA SER A 20 11.19 -5.38 10.19
C SER A 20 12.24 -5.33 11.28
N GLN A 21 11.89 -5.70 12.50
CA GLN A 21 12.84 -5.80 13.62
C GLN A 21 13.89 -6.90 13.36
N LYS A 22 13.47 -8.09 12.91
CA LYS A 22 14.40 -9.21 12.61
C LYS A 22 15.44 -8.83 11.55
N ILE A 23 15.05 -8.09 10.52
CA ILE A 23 15.96 -7.66 9.44
C ILE A 23 16.70 -6.35 9.75
N LYS A 24 16.55 -5.80 10.97
CA LYS A 24 17.11 -4.50 11.38
C LYS A 24 16.79 -3.37 10.38
N SER A 25 15.57 -3.37 9.84
CA SER A 25 15.10 -2.32 8.93
C SER A 25 14.98 -0.99 9.67
N TYR A 26 15.08 0.11 8.92
CA TYR A 26 14.59 1.41 9.39
C TYR A 26 13.12 1.32 9.81
N PRO A 27 12.67 2.10 10.81
CA PRO A 27 11.31 2.09 11.30
C PRO A 27 10.26 2.25 10.19
N ILE A 28 9.30 1.34 10.13
CA ILE A 28 8.30 1.27 9.06
C ILE A 28 6.90 1.70 9.52
N SER A 29 6.05 1.94 8.54
CA SER A 29 4.62 2.18 8.69
C SER A 29 3.85 1.19 7.82
N PHE A 30 2.68 0.76 8.29
CA PHE A 30 1.89 -0.29 7.67
C PHE A 30 0.41 0.08 7.65
N SER A 31 -0.26 -0.26 6.57
CA SER A 31 -1.70 -0.05 6.41
C SER A 31 -2.33 -1.21 5.66
N VAL A 32 -3.45 -1.71 6.15
CA VAL A 32 -4.32 -2.65 5.45
C VAL A 32 -5.59 -1.93 5.07
N VAL A 33 -5.92 -1.99 3.79
CA VAL A 33 -7.10 -1.35 3.23
C VAL A 33 -7.99 -2.44 2.66
N GLY A 34 -9.27 -2.38 3.03
CA GLY A 34 -10.30 -3.27 2.52
C GLY A 34 -10.88 -2.77 1.20
N PRO A 35 -11.92 -3.45 0.70
CA PRO A 35 -12.65 -2.98 -0.48
C PRO A 35 -13.20 -1.57 -0.29
N ARG A 36 -13.32 -0.82 -1.40
CA ARG A 36 -13.70 0.62 -1.42
C ARG A 36 -12.71 1.54 -0.71
N ASN A 37 -11.43 1.13 -0.60
CA ASN A 37 -10.39 1.97 -0.04
C ASN A 37 -10.59 2.35 1.45
N ILE A 38 -11.34 1.52 2.20
CA ILE A 38 -11.59 1.71 3.63
C ILE A 38 -10.43 1.11 4.44
N VAL A 39 -9.77 1.94 5.25
CA VAL A 39 -8.67 1.49 6.12
C VAL A 39 -9.22 0.57 7.22
N LYS A 40 -8.60 -0.59 7.39
CA LYS A 40 -8.94 -1.55 8.45
C LYS A 40 -7.98 -1.52 9.61
N VAL A 41 -6.69 -1.52 9.27
CA VAL A 41 -5.61 -1.51 10.24
C VAL A 41 -4.56 -0.53 9.77
N PHE A 42 -4.05 0.23 10.71
CA PHE A 42 -3.02 1.21 10.46
C PHE A 42 -2.09 1.28 11.66
N GLY A 43 -0.80 1.36 11.41
CA GLY A 43 0.13 1.63 12.49
C GLY A 43 1.54 1.86 11.99
N LYS A 44 2.41 2.17 12.93
CA LYS A 44 3.74 2.66 12.66
C LYS A 44 4.64 2.32 13.84
N GLU A 45 5.88 1.99 13.53
CA GLU A 45 6.90 1.75 14.53
C GLU A 45 7.38 3.06 15.16
N ASN A 46 7.80 2.96 16.42
CA ASN A 46 8.40 4.07 17.15
C ASN A 46 9.59 4.61 16.36
N ARG A 47 9.72 5.95 16.31
CA ARG A 47 10.75 6.71 15.57
C ARG A 47 10.64 6.72 14.04
N ALA A 48 9.63 6.10 13.42
CA ALA A 48 9.38 6.38 12.00
C ALA A 48 8.98 7.86 11.82
N ALA A 49 9.28 8.44 10.66
CA ALA A 49 8.85 9.81 10.36
C ALA A 49 7.32 9.89 10.25
N ALA A 50 6.72 11.04 10.60
CA ALA A 50 5.28 11.25 10.40
C ALA A 50 4.90 11.14 8.91
N LEU A 51 5.74 11.59 8.00
CA LEU A 51 5.47 11.46 6.56
C LEU A 51 5.30 10.01 6.10
N ARG A 52 5.98 9.05 6.76
CA ARG A 52 5.86 7.63 6.42
C ARG A 52 4.43 7.11 6.58
N PHE A 53 3.58 7.76 7.38
CA PHE A 53 2.16 7.43 7.47
C PHE A 53 1.39 7.51 6.15
N LYS A 54 1.70 8.48 5.28
CA LYS A 54 0.96 8.71 4.04
C LYS A 54 1.36 7.74 2.92
N ILE A 55 2.59 7.26 2.96
CA ILE A 55 3.18 6.42 1.90
C ILE A 55 2.46 5.07 1.74
N PRO A 56 2.26 4.24 2.79
CA PRO A 56 1.61 2.94 2.63
C PRO A 56 0.15 3.09 2.23
N LEU A 57 -0.53 4.15 2.68
CA LEU A 57 -1.89 4.50 2.23
C LEU A 57 -1.91 4.85 0.73
N GLY A 58 -1.00 5.70 0.26
CA GLY A 58 -0.89 6.01 -1.18
C GLY A 58 -0.62 4.75 -2.01
N LYS A 59 0.22 3.85 -1.51
CA LYS A 59 0.51 2.57 -2.17
C LYS A 59 -0.69 1.64 -2.23
N THR A 60 -1.49 1.54 -1.17
CA THR A 60 -2.71 0.72 -1.19
C THR A 60 -3.78 1.35 -2.09
N TYR A 61 -3.92 2.67 -2.10
CA TYR A 61 -4.82 3.38 -3.01
C TYR A 61 -4.45 3.22 -4.48
N ALA A 62 -3.16 3.15 -4.81
CA ALA A 62 -2.71 2.86 -6.17
C ALA A 62 -2.88 1.38 -6.55
N ALA A 63 -2.61 0.47 -5.61
CA ALA A 63 -2.61 -0.98 -5.86
C ALA A 63 -4.02 -1.59 -5.94
N LEU A 64 -4.95 -1.14 -5.09
CA LEU A 64 -6.26 -1.79 -4.94
C LEU A 64 -7.15 -1.70 -6.21
N PRO A 65 -7.25 -0.56 -6.91
CA PRO A 65 -8.06 -0.46 -8.14
C PRO A 65 -7.49 -1.31 -9.29
N VAL A 66 -6.16 -1.43 -9.36
CA VAL A 66 -5.46 -2.13 -10.45
C VAL A 66 -5.33 -3.63 -10.18
N GLY A 67 -5.48 -4.07 -8.91
CA GLY A 67 -5.33 -5.48 -8.53
C GLY A 67 -3.89 -5.99 -8.57
N HIS A 68 -2.90 -5.08 -8.65
CA HIS A 68 -1.48 -5.40 -8.72
C HIS A 68 -0.66 -4.57 -7.73
N SER A 69 0.59 -4.97 -7.48
CA SER A 69 1.44 -4.24 -6.54
C SER A 69 1.73 -2.83 -7.05
N SER A 70 1.83 -1.87 -6.11
CA SER A 70 2.21 -0.48 -6.43
C SER A 70 3.55 -0.34 -7.16
N SER A 71 4.48 -1.29 -6.97
CA SER A 71 5.73 -1.30 -7.72
C SER A 71 5.54 -1.57 -9.22
N ARG A 72 4.55 -2.41 -9.56
CA ARG A 72 4.22 -2.75 -10.93
C ARG A 72 3.45 -1.63 -11.63
N SER A 73 2.58 -0.92 -10.89
CA SER A 73 1.92 0.27 -11.42
C SER A 73 2.93 1.38 -11.72
N SER A 74 3.87 1.66 -10.82
CA SER A 74 4.91 2.67 -11.08
C SER A 74 5.83 2.33 -12.26
N ALA A 75 6.15 1.04 -12.47
CA ALA A 75 6.90 0.61 -13.64
C ALA A 75 6.13 0.88 -14.94
N GLN A 76 4.83 0.57 -14.94
CA GLN A 76 3.96 0.83 -16.08
C GLN A 76 3.77 2.33 -16.36
N ASP A 77 3.65 3.15 -15.31
CA ASP A 77 3.54 4.60 -15.43
C ASP A 77 4.81 5.24 -16.02
N ASN A 78 5.99 4.68 -15.74
CA ASN A 78 7.26 5.14 -16.31
C ASN A 78 7.42 4.74 -17.79
N GLU A 79 6.89 3.58 -18.19
CA GLU A 79 6.94 3.13 -19.59
C GLU A 79 5.90 3.85 -20.45
N ARG A 80 4.69 4.05 -19.93
CA ARG A 80 3.62 4.83 -20.55
C ARG A 80 2.76 5.49 -19.47
N PRO A 81 2.88 6.80 -19.25
CA PRO A 81 2.03 7.49 -18.29
C PRO A 81 0.55 7.25 -18.59
N VAL A 82 -0.26 7.07 -17.55
CA VAL A 82 -1.70 6.77 -17.71
C VAL A 82 -2.44 7.83 -18.54
N PHE A 83 -2.01 9.10 -18.47
CA PHE A 83 -2.61 10.17 -19.26
C PHE A 83 -2.34 10.04 -20.77
N THR A 84 -1.26 9.40 -21.20
CA THR A 84 -0.97 9.17 -22.62
C THR A 84 -2.00 8.21 -23.24
N LYS A 85 -2.53 7.25 -22.47
CA LYS A 85 -3.60 6.36 -22.95
C LYS A 85 -4.92 7.09 -23.17
N VAL A 86 -5.21 8.13 -22.38
CA VAL A 86 -6.43 8.93 -22.53
C VAL A 86 -6.40 9.74 -23.84
N ILE A 87 -5.21 10.10 -24.34
CA ILE A 87 -5.08 10.84 -25.59
C ILE A 87 -5.34 9.92 -26.78
N ASP A 88 -4.84 8.68 -26.73
CA ASP A 88 -5.04 7.69 -27.81
C ASP A 88 -6.50 7.22 -27.94
N ASP A 89 -7.26 7.14 -26.83
CA ASP A 89 -8.68 6.75 -26.85
C ASP A 89 -9.65 7.87 -27.30
N VAL A 90 -9.15 9.11 -27.47
CA VAL A 90 -9.96 10.30 -27.85
C VAL A 90 -9.66 10.77 -29.29
N SER A 91 -8.71 10.14 -29.98
CA SER A 91 -8.39 10.34 -31.41
C SER A 91 -9.00 9.27 -32.30
#